data_AF-A0A7X8VTI9-F1
#
_entry.id   AF-A0A7X8VTI9-F1
#
_cell.length_a   1.000
_cell.length_b   1.000
_cell.length_c   1.000
_cell.angle_alpha   90.00
_cell.angle_beta   90.00
_cell.angle_gamma   90.00
#
_symmetry.space_group_name_H-M   'P 1'
#
loop_
_entity.id
_entity.type
_entity.pdbx_description
1 polymer ?
#
loop_
_entity_poly.entity_id
_entity_poly.type
_entity_poly.pdbx_seq_one_letter_code
_entity_poly.pdbx_strand_id
1 'polypeptide(L)' 'MVEFFVASSIITIWIVLIVAPIVLIALRITAALKSKASNREKLAIILLPFSIGYYLHFSEQSRFKSVYSIILLIFVIM' A
#
# COMPACT_ATOMS: atom_id res chain seq x y z
N MET A 1 7.36 31.61 -12.82
CA MET A 1 6.50 30.46 -13.22
C MET A 1 7.23 29.13 -13.11
N VAL A 2 8.41 28.95 -13.71
CA VAL A 2 9.18 27.69 -13.63
C VAL A 2 9.48 27.28 -12.18
N GLU A 3 9.90 28.21 -11.32
CA GLU A 3 10.17 27.93 -9.90
C GLU A 3 8.94 27.41 -9.14
N PHE A 4 7.75 27.91 -9.48
CA PHE A 4 6.50 27.45 -8.88
C PHE A 4 6.18 26.01 -9.28
N PHE A 5 6.41 25.65 -10.56
CA PHE A 5 6.26 24.27 -11.03
C PHE A 5 7.27 23.31 -10.40
N VAL A 6 8.52 23.77 -10.19
CA VAL A 6 9.54 22.96 -9.52
C VAL A 6 9.15 22.72 -8.06
N ALA A 7 8.74 23.76 -7.34
CA ALA A 7 8.32 23.63 -5.95
C ALA A 7 7.08 22.73 -5.78
N SER A 8 6.08 22.86 -6.65
CA SER A 8 4.87 22.01 -6.60
C SER A 8 5.19 20.55 -6.91
N SER A 9 6.11 20.29 -7.84
CA SER A 9 6.56 18.94 -8.20
C SER A 9 7.28 18.27 -7.01
N ILE A 10 8.18 19.00 -6.36
CA ILE A 10 8.89 18.50 -5.16
C ILE A 10 7.89 18.15 -4.06
N ILE A 11 6.96 19.05 -3.75
CA ILE A 11 5.93 18.81 -2.73
C ILE A 11 5.09 17.58 -3.08
N THR A 12 4.70 17.43 -4.35
CA THR A 12 3.91 16.28 -4.79
C THR A 12 4.68 14.97 -4.64
N ILE A 13 5.98 14.94 -4.98
CA ILE A 13 6.84 13.76 -4.80
C ILE A 13 6.93 13.40 -3.30
N TRP A 14 7.14 14.37 -2.42
CA TRP A 14 7.17 14.15 -0.98
C TRP A 14 5.85 13.65 -0.42
N ILE A 15 4.73 14.20 -0.89
CA ILE A 15 3.40 13.73 -0.52
C ILE A 15 3.22 12.28 -0.95
N VAL A 16 3.56 11.90 -2.19
CA VAL A 16 3.44 10.51 -2.64
C VAL A 16 4.36 9.59 -1.84
N LEU A 17 5.62 9.97 -1.60
CA LEU A 17 6.59 9.19 -0.84
C LEU A 17 6.18 8.93 0.61
N ILE A 18 5.40 9.83 1.23
CA ILE A 18 4.97 9.68 2.63
C ILE A 18 3.55 9.08 2.69
N VAL A 19 2.61 9.63 1.92
CA VAL A 19 1.20 9.24 1.97
C VAL A 19 0.99 7.83 1.42
N ALA A 20 1.66 7.46 0.31
CA ALA A 20 1.50 6.12 -0.25
C ALA A 20 1.89 5.00 0.73
N PRO A 21 3.06 5.03 1.40
CA PRO A 21 3.39 4.00 2.40
C PRO A 21 2.46 4.01 3.62
N ILE A 22 1.98 5.18 4.07
CA ILE A 22 0.99 5.25 5.17
C ILE A 22 -0.31 4.54 4.76
N VAL A 23 -0.83 4.84 3.56
CA VAL A 23 -2.04 4.20 3.02
C VAL A 23 -1.82 2.70 2.85
N LEU A 24 -0.66 2.27 2.36
CA LEU A 24 -0.32 0.85 2.19
C LEU A 24 -0.26 0.10 3.53
N ILE A 25 0.29 0.72 4.57
CA ILE A 25 0.32 0.16 5.94
C ILE A 25 -1.11 0.06 6.50
N ALA A 26 -1.92 1.12 6.36
CA ALA A 26 -3.30 1.11 6.82
C ALA A 26 -4.13 0.03 6.12
N LEU A 27 -3.94 -0.17 4.82
CA LEU A 27 -4.57 -1.25 4.06
C LEU A 27 -4.13 -2.64 4.55
N ARG A 28 -2.86 -2.82 4.92
CA ARG A 28 -2.38 -4.11 5.48
C ARG A 28 -2.94 -4.38 6.88
N ILE A 29 -3.02 -3.36 7.73
CA ILE A 29 -3.60 -3.49 9.07
C ILE A 29 -5.09 -3.84 8.95
N THR A 30 -5.84 -3.12 8.13
CA THR A 30 -7.28 -3.37 7.93
C THR A 30 -7.53 -4.76 7.33
N ALA A 31 -6.69 -5.20 6.39
CA ALA A 31 -6.74 -6.56 5.86
C ALA A 31 -6.45 -7.62 6.94
N ALA A 32 -5.41 -7.43 7.75
CA ALA A 32 -5.06 -8.35 8.83
C ALA A 32 -6.18 -8.46 9.88
N LEU A 33 -6.80 -7.34 10.25
CA LEU A 33 -7.93 -7.30 11.21
C LEU A 33 -9.19 -7.98 10.67
N LYS A 34 -9.46 -7.85 9.36
CA LYS A 34 -10.60 -8.51 8.72
C LYS A 34 -10.35 -9.99 8.39
N SER A 35 -9.10 -10.45 8.44
CA SER A 35 -8.75 -11.85 8.21
C SER A 35 -9.14 -12.72 9.42
N LYS A 36 -9.53 -13.97 9.15
CA LYS A 36 -9.60 -15.04 10.16
C LYS A 36 -8.23 -15.69 10.42
N ALA A 37 -7.14 -15.09 9.94
CA ALA A 37 -5.80 -15.64 10.04
C ALA A 37 -5.29 -15.59 11.49
N SER A 38 -4.38 -16.50 11.83
CA SER A 38 -3.70 -16.55 13.12
C SER A 38 -2.82 -15.31 13.34
N ASN A 39 -2.42 -15.04 14.58
CA ASN A 39 -1.59 -13.87 14.91
C ASN A 39 -0.26 -13.85 14.13
N ARG A 40 0.32 -15.01 13.84
CA ARG A 40 1.56 -15.14 13.07
C ARG A 40 1.36 -14.73 11.61
N GLU A 41 0.23 -15.10 11.02
CA GLU A 41 -0.14 -14.80 9.64
C GLU A 41 -0.54 -13.32 9.49
N LYS A 42 -1.25 -12.77 10.48
CA LYS A 42 -1.53 -11.32 10.57
C LYS A 42 -0.25 -10.49 10.60
N LEU A 43 0.75 -10.94 11.36
CA LEU A 43 2.06 -10.29 11.40
C LEU A 43 2.74 -10.34 10.03
N ALA A 44 2.67 -11.49 9.35
CA ALA A 44 3.23 -11.65 8.01
C ALA A 44 2.52 -10.73 6.98
N ILE A 45 1.20 -10.56 7.06
CA ILE A 45 0.43 -9.65 6.20
C ILE A 45 0.86 -8.19 6.38
N ILE A 46 1.19 -7.77 7.60
CA ILE A 46 1.60 -6.40 7.92
C ILE A 46 3.06 -6.14 7.56
N LEU A 47 3.96 -7.04 7.98
CA LEU A 47 5.40 -6.86 7.90
C LEU A 47 5.98 -7.19 6.52
N LEU A 48 5.37 -8.12 5.77
CA LEU A 48 5.92 -8.47 4.46
C LEU A 48 5.72 -7.31 3.48
N PRO A 49 6.81 -6.80 2.88
CA PRO A 49 6.74 -5.76 1.87
C PRO A 49 6.06 -6.29 0.60
N PHE A 50 5.67 -5.37 -0.28
CA PHE A 50 5.03 -5.67 -1.56
C PHE A 50 3.80 -6.61 -1.50
N SER A 51 3.16 -6.70 -0.34
CA SER A 51 1.92 -7.46 -0.17
C SER A 51 2.04 -8.95 -0.42
N ILE A 52 3.27 -9.48 -0.31
CA ILE A 52 3.55 -10.91 -0.36
C ILE A 52 2.73 -11.63 0.71
N GLY A 53 2.65 -11.07 1.93
CA GLY A 53 1.84 -11.61 3.01
C GLY A 53 0.33 -11.65 2.70
N TYR A 54 -0.18 -10.64 1.97
CA TYR A 54 -1.58 -10.60 1.54
C TYR A 54 -1.86 -11.64 0.45
N TYR A 55 -0.99 -11.75 -0.56
CA TYR A 55 -1.13 -12.75 -1.64
C TYR A 55 -1.02 -14.19 -1.15
N LEU A 56 -0.19 -14.45 -0.14
CA LEU A 56 -0.01 -15.79 0.43
C LEU A 56 -1.22 -16.27 1.24
N HIS A 57 -2.01 -15.36 1.84
CA HIS A 57 -3.03 -15.72 2.83
C HIS A 57 -4.47 -15.39 2.40
N PHE A 58 -4.64 -14.55 1.38
CA PHE A 58 -5.94 -14.26 0.77
C PHE A 58 -5.93 -14.72 -0.69
N SER A 59 -6.17 -16.01 -0.92
CA SER A 59 -6.19 -16.58 -2.27
C SER A 59 -7.42 -16.17 -3.08
N GLU A 60 -8.53 -15.82 -2.42
CA GLU A 60 -9.78 -15.56 -3.13
C GLU A 60 -10.54 -14.37 -2.53
N GLN A 61 -10.97 -13.49 -3.44
CA GLN A 61 -11.90 -12.38 -3.24
C GLN A 61 -11.40 -11.14 -2.47
N SER A 62 -11.30 -10.02 -3.18
CA SER A 62 -12.23 -8.89 -3.02
C SER A 62 -11.65 -7.64 -3.70
N ARG A 63 -12.51 -6.64 -3.89
CA ARG A 63 -12.20 -5.29 -4.39
C ARG A 63 -10.92 -4.66 -3.80
N PHE A 64 -10.48 -5.11 -2.63
CA PHE A 64 -9.19 -4.74 -2.04
C PHE A 64 -8.00 -5.06 -2.95
N LYS A 65 -7.96 -6.23 -3.61
CA LYS A 65 -6.83 -6.61 -4.48
C LYS A 65 -6.66 -5.67 -5.68
N SER A 66 -7.78 -5.19 -6.26
CA SER A 66 -7.76 -4.21 -7.35
C SER A 66 -7.28 -2.84 -6.88
N VAL A 67 -7.84 -2.32 -5.77
CA VAL A 67 -7.40 -1.03 -5.19
C VAL A 67 -5.91 -1.11 -4.82
N TYR A 68 -5.49 -2.23 -4.25
CA TYR A 68 -4.10 -2.45 -3.85
C TYR A 68 -3.16 -2.53 -5.06
N SER A 69 -3.57 -3.23 -6.13
CA SER A 69 -2.77 -3.33 -7.36
C SER A 69 -2.61 -1.96 -8.04
N ILE A 70 -3.64 -1.11 -8.02
CA ILE A 70 -3.57 0.25 -8.56
C ILE A 70 -2.57 1.10 -7.76
N ILE A 71 -2.63 1.06 -6.43
CA ILE A 71 -1.70 1.82 -5.58
C ILE A 71 -0.25 1.35 -5.77
N LEU A 72 -0.05 0.03 -5.87
CA LEU A 72 1.27 -0.55 -6.10
C LEU A 72 1.81 -0.21 -7.49
N LEU A 73 0.95 -0.20 -8.51
CA LEU A 73 1.31 0.24 -9.86
C LEU A 73 1.73 1.73 -9.89
N ILE A 74 0.97 2.60 -9.20
CA ILE A 74 1.32 4.02 -9.07
C ILE A 74 2.70 4.18 -8.42
N PHE A 75 2.98 3.38 -7.38
CA PHE A 75 4.26 3.45 -6.67
C PHE A 75 5.45 2.90 -7.47
N VAL A 76 5.23 1.97 -8.40
CA VAL A 76 6.29 1.37 -9.24
C VAL A 76 6.55 2.18 -10.51
N ILE A 77 5.53 2.87 -11.04
CA ILE A 77 5.62 3.67 -12.27
C ILE A 77 6.11 5.10 -11.98
N MET A 78 5.83 5.67 -10.80
CA MET A 78 6.49 6.89 -10.33
C MET A 78 7.95 6.63 -9.97
#